data_AF-F0I3R3-F1
#
_entry.id   AF-F0I3R3-F1
#
_cell.length_a   1.000
_cell.length_b   1.000
_cell.length_c   1.000
_cell.angle_alpha   90.00
_cell.angle_beta   90.00
_cell.angle_gamma   90.00
#
_symmetry.space_group_name_H-M   'P 1'
#
loop_
_entity.id
_entity.type
_entity.pdbx_description
1 polymer ?
#
loop_
_entity_poly.entity_id
_entity_poly.type
_entity_poly.pdbx_seq_one_letter_code
_entity_poly.pdbx_strand_id
1 'polypeptide(L)'
;MKKFFILVISASVLLTGCVLPSFSKHRPRYSSESAASSRRTKSSSSSSSSKSSSSSSESTEIVSKTLVGDIEEIHHRDTITYQGKKILNLRMELLTSLPEEASAASATLTPEEMTTIIREGMQSDSNYVAAKSLEGVNIDYSVTAEKKLQTLIEIDLQKVNVEEVEKNSFFQGFGLKDIKDITPEMFILSLKLNGLKEEVQS
;
A
#
# COMPACT_ATOMS: atom_id res chain seq x y z
N MET A 1 -2.43 -49.22 -6.67
CA MET A 1 -2.61 -49.17 -8.14
C MET A 1 -3.43 -47.94 -8.50
N LYS A 2 -2.92 -47.10 -9.42
CA LYS A 2 -3.65 -46.18 -10.33
C LYS A 2 -4.47 -45.04 -9.69
N LYS A 3 -4.36 -43.74 -10.05
CA LYS A 3 -3.57 -42.98 -11.03
C LYS A 3 -3.55 -41.52 -10.55
N PHE A 4 -2.41 -40.85 -10.72
CA PHE A 4 -2.28 -39.39 -10.68
C PHE A 4 -2.97 -38.78 -11.91
N PHE A 5 -3.79 -37.76 -11.71
CA PHE A 5 -4.25 -36.87 -12.78
C PHE A 5 -3.37 -35.63 -12.78
N ILE A 6 -2.36 -35.66 -13.64
CA ILE A 6 -1.59 -34.48 -14.03
C ILE A 6 -2.38 -33.81 -15.16
N LEU A 7 -2.85 -32.58 -14.93
CA LEU A 7 -3.37 -31.71 -15.99
C LEU A 7 -2.36 -30.61 -16.26
N VAL A 8 -1.47 -30.88 -17.21
CA VAL A 8 -0.65 -29.85 -17.87
C VAL A 8 -1.56 -29.15 -18.87
N ILE A 9 -1.83 -27.86 -18.67
CA ILE A 9 -2.33 -27.00 -19.73
C ILE A 9 -1.25 -25.95 -19.98
N SER A 10 -0.36 -26.28 -20.91
CA SER A 10 0.50 -25.34 -21.60
C SER A 10 -0.32 -24.64 -22.67
N ALA A 11 -0.50 -23.33 -22.55
CA ALA A 11 -0.89 -22.49 -23.67
C ALA A 11 -0.15 -21.14 -23.56
N SER A 12 1.06 -21.12 -24.14
CA SER A 12 1.77 -19.90 -24.50
C SER A 12 1.13 -19.32 -25.75
N VAL A 13 0.58 -18.11 -25.71
CA VAL A 13 0.46 -17.22 -26.91
C VAL A 13 0.47 -15.74 -26.48
N LEU A 14 1.61 -15.10 -26.76
CA LEU A 14 1.84 -13.76 -27.35
C LEU A 14 1.41 -12.46 -26.64
N LEU A 15 2.43 -11.74 -26.18
CA LEU A 15 2.81 -10.38 -26.58
C LEU A 15 1.69 -9.32 -26.77
N THR A 16 1.55 -8.48 -25.75
CA THR A 16 1.42 -7.02 -25.96
C THR A 16 2.35 -6.31 -24.99
N GLY A 17 3.51 -5.89 -25.51
CA GLY A 17 4.42 -5.01 -24.80
C GLY A 17 3.85 -3.60 -24.72
N CYS A 18 3.71 -3.07 -23.51
CA CYS A 18 3.67 -1.64 -23.29
C CYS A 18 5.05 -1.23 -22.77
N VAL A 19 5.86 -0.71 -23.69
CA VAL A 19 7.11 -0.02 -23.40
C VAL A 19 6.77 1.27 -22.66
N LEU A 20 7.12 1.37 -21.38
CA LEU A 20 7.11 2.63 -20.66
C LEU A 20 8.20 3.55 -21.24
N PRO A 21 7.91 4.83 -21.53
CA PRO A 21 8.94 5.76 -21.99
C PRO A 21 9.91 6.07 -20.86
N SER A 22 11.19 5.78 -21.13
CA SER A 22 12.35 6.26 -20.36
C SER A 22 12.37 7.79 -20.37
N PHE A 23 12.28 8.41 -19.19
CA PHE A 23 12.59 9.83 -19.04
C PHE A 23 14.11 10.01 -19.03
N SER A 24 14.66 10.23 -20.22
CA SER A 24 16.04 10.67 -20.42
C SER A 24 16.24 12.06 -19.82
N LYS A 25 17.25 12.17 -18.94
CA LYS A 25 17.89 13.41 -18.50
C LYS A 25 18.14 14.36 -19.67
N HIS A 26 17.47 15.51 -19.68
CA HIS A 26 17.93 16.69 -20.40
C HIS A 26 18.18 17.84 -19.43
N ARG A 27 19.46 18.08 -19.19
CA ARG A 27 20.01 19.32 -18.68
C ARG A 27 20.20 20.28 -19.87
N PRO A 28 19.80 21.55 -19.75
CA PRO A 28 20.45 22.61 -20.49
C PRO A 28 21.39 23.39 -19.56
N ARG A 29 22.56 23.72 -20.09
CA ARG A 29 23.61 24.54 -19.48
C ARG A 29 23.76 25.79 -20.36
N TYR A 30 24.13 26.92 -19.73
CA TYR A 30 24.64 28.18 -20.33
C TYR A 30 23.59 29.12 -20.96
N SER A 31 23.64 30.46 -20.92
CA SER A 31 24.36 31.53 -20.18
C SER A 31 23.93 32.90 -20.75
N SER A 32 24.32 33.98 -20.05
CA SER A 32 24.46 35.38 -20.51
C SER A 32 23.18 36.23 -20.58
N GLU A 33 23.19 37.55 -20.42
CA GLU A 33 24.03 38.53 -19.73
C GLU A 33 23.23 39.86 -19.78
N SER A 34 23.26 40.60 -18.68
CA SER A 34 23.04 42.03 -18.44
C SER A 34 22.39 42.94 -19.50
N ALA A 35 21.37 43.71 -19.07
CA ALA A 35 21.23 45.12 -19.45
C ALA A 35 20.53 45.92 -18.34
N ALA A 36 21.21 46.97 -17.88
CA ALA A 36 20.81 47.87 -16.80
C ALA A 36 19.92 49.02 -17.29
N SER A 37 19.02 49.52 -16.43
CA SER A 37 18.67 50.95 -16.41
C SER A 37 18.12 51.38 -15.05
N SER A 38 18.63 52.51 -14.56
CA SER A 38 18.45 53.09 -13.22
C SER A 38 17.34 54.13 -13.15
N ARG A 39 16.56 54.20 -12.05
CA ARG A 39 16.52 55.36 -11.09
C ARG A 39 15.32 55.35 -10.12
N ARG A 40 15.68 55.39 -8.82
CA ARG A 40 15.16 56.20 -7.67
C ARG A 40 13.66 56.22 -7.34
N THR A 41 13.21 55.57 -6.24
CA THR A 41 13.11 55.99 -4.80
C THR A 41 11.66 56.31 -4.39
N LYS A 42 11.06 55.48 -3.52
CA LYS A 42 10.56 55.90 -2.18
C LYS A 42 10.18 54.66 -1.35
N SER A 43 10.52 54.76 -0.07
CA SER A 43 10.47 53.80 1.04
C SER A 43 9.07 53.34 1.46
N SER A 44 8.93 52.04 1.78
CA SER A 44 8.13 51.57 2.94
C SER A 44 8.45 50.11 3.27
N SER A 45 8.84 49.89 4.52
CA SER A 45 8.75 48.65 5.32
C SER A 45 9.29 47.34 4.71
N SER A 46 10.46 46.98 5.22
CA SER A 46 11.11 45.68 5.22
C SER A 46 10.21 44.52 5.65
N SER A 47 9.96 43.59 4.74
CA SER A 47 9.78 42.16 5.05
C SER A 47 10.86 41.39 4.30
N SER A 48 12.06 41.33 4.87
CA SER A 48 13.12 40.44 4.42
C SER A 48 12.73 39.00 4.75
N SER A 49 11.94 38.37 3.90
CA SER A 49 11.87 36.90 3.86
C SER A 49 13.16 36.44 3.19
N SER A 50 14.15 36.17 4.03
CA SER A 50 15.37 35.46 3.70
C SER A 50 15.02 34.29 2.78
N LYS A 51 15.62 34.27 1.59
CA LYS A 51 15.66 33.07 0.76
C LYS A 51 16.45 32.02 1.54
N SER A 52 15.76 31.21 2.33
CA SER A 52 16.33 29.99 2.90
C SER A 52 16.56 29.04 1.74
N SER A 53 17.83 28.84 1.40
CA SER A 53 18.27 27.63 0.74
C SER A 53 17.84 26.46 1.62
N SER A 54 16.71 25.82 1.31
CA SER A 54 16.23 24.66 2.05
C SER A 54 17.17 23.49 1.78
N SER A 55 18.20 23.36 2.62
CA SER A 55 18.76 22.04 2.90
C SER A 55 17.58 21.18 3.33
N SER A 56 17.29 20.13 2.57
CA SER A 56 16.24 19.14 2.84
C SER A 56 16.52 18.47 4.19
N SER A 57 16.11 19.11 5.28
CA SER A 57 16.02 18.48 6.59
C SER A 57 14.96 17.38 6.46
N GLU A 58 15.37 16.11 6.54
CA GLU A 58 14.41 15.01 6.61
C GLU A 58 13.49 15.28 7.81
N SER A 59 12.19 15.41 7.56
CA SER A 59 11.19 15.66 8.59
C SER A 59 11.21 14.52 9.61
N THR A 60 11.40 14.85 10.88
CA THR A 60 11.43 13.87 11.99
C THR A 60 10.03 13.51 12.49
N GLU A 61 8.99 14.18 12.01
CA GLU A 61 7.61 13.91 12.40
C GLU A 61 7.13 12.58 11.82
N ILE A 62 6.45 11.80 12.65
CA ILE A 62 5.75 10.58 12.22
C ILE A 62 4.38 11.00 11.73
N VAL A 63 4.10 10.73 10.45
CA VAL A 63 2.82 11.04 9.80
C VAL A 63 2.08 9.75 9.56
N SER A 64 0.76 9.75 9.78
CA SER A 64 -0.12 8.66 9.37
C SER A 64 -1.20 9.19 8.42
N LYS A 65 -1.42 8.48 7.32
CA LYS A 65 -2.47 8.79 6.35
C LYS A 65 -3.34 7.56 6.15
N THR A 66 -4.65 7.74 6.25
CA THR A 66 -5.63 6.69 5.95
C THR A 66 -6.26 6.97 4.60
N LEU A 67 -6.37 5.94 3.77
CA LEU A 67 -7.05 5.98 2.49
C LEU A 67 -8.15 4.92 2.46
N VAL A 68 -9.30 5.29 1.90
CA VAL A 68 -10.50 4.46 1.82
C VAL A 68 -11.03 4.40 0.39
N GLY A 69 -11.60 3.27 -0.01
CA GLY A 69 -12.16 3.08 -1.34
C GLY A 69 -12.36 1.62 -1.68
N ASP A 70 -12.91 1.34 -2.86
CA ASP A 70 -13.13 -0.02 -3.34
C ASP A 70 -12.12 -0.35 -4.44
N ILE A 71 -11.44 -1.49 -4.31
CA ILE A 71 -10.54 -2.05 -5.32
C ILE A 71 -11.01 -3.48 -5.57
N GLU A 72 -11.36 -3.81 -6.83
CA GLU A 72 -11.77 -5.17 -7.21
C GLU A 72 -12.85 -5.78 -6.27
N GLU A 73 -13.88 -5.00 -5.94
CA GLU A 73 -14.99 -5.37 -5.03
C GLU A 73 -14.60 -5.56 -3.55
N ILE A 74 -13.34 -5.32 -3.20
CA ILE A 74 -12.85 -5.27 -1.83
C ILE A 74 -12.94 -3.83 -1.34
N HIS A 75 -13.59 -3.61 -0.20
CA HIS A 75 -13.57 -2.31 0.45
C HIS A 75 -12.30 -2.19 1.31
N HIS A 76 -11.45 -1.25 0.98
CA HIS A 76 -10.19 -0.97 1.66
C HIS A 76 -10.31 0.20 2.62
N ARG A 77 -9.64 0.07 3.76
CA ARG A 77 -9.24 1.17 4.64
C ARG A 77 -7.79 0.97 5.06
N ASP A 78 -6.89 1.58 4.29
CA ASP A 78 -5.45 1.39 4.41
C ASP A 78 -4.81 2.58 5.11
N THR A 79 -4.08 2.34 6.20
CA THR A 79 -3.31 3.34 6.94
C THR A 79 -1.81 3.13 6.71
N ILE A 80 -1.14 4.20 6.27
CA ILE A 80 0.29 4.25 6.01
C ILE A 80 0.92 5.19 7.02
N THR A 81 1.81 4.66 7.85
CA THR A 81 2.59 5.43 8.82
C THR A 81 4.03 5.55 8.33
N TYR A 82 4.56 6.77 8.27
CA TYR A 82 5.88 7.04 7.71
C TYR A 82 6.60 8.17 8.46
N GLN A 83 7.93 8.19 8.36
CA GLN A 83 8.79 9.25 8.88
C GLN A 83 9.82 9.63 7.82
N GLY A 84 9.82 10.91 7.41
CA GLY A 84 10.62 11.37 6.28
C GLY A 84 10.31 10.53 5.03
N LYS A 85 11.34 9.93 4.43
CA LYS A 85 11.22 9.09 3.23
C LYS A 85 11.01 7.60 3.51
N LYS A 86 10.79 7.20 4.76
CA LYS A 86 10.68 5.80 5.15
C LYS A 86 9.28 5.48 5.61
N ILE A 87 8.66 4.47 5.00
CA ILE A 87 7.42 3.88 5.50
C ILE A 87 7.78 3.01 6.72
N LEU A 88 7.08 3.21 7.82
CA LEU A 88 7.31 2.51 9.08
C LEU A 88 6.33 1.36 9.26
N ASN A 89 5.05 1.59 8.96
CA ASN A 89 3.99 0.61 9.17
C ASN A 89 2.92 0.72 8.09
N LEU A 90 2.38 -0.43 7.71
CA LEU A 90 1.19 -0.54 6.87
C LEU A 90 0.12 -1.27 7.66
N ARG A 91 -1.11 -0.73 7.63
CA ARG A 91 -2.28 -1.39 8.19
C ARG A 91 -3.36 -1.40 7.12
N MET A 92 -3.75 -2.58 6.65
CA MET A 92 -4.77 -2.78 5.62
C MET A 92 -5.98 -3.43 6.28
N GLU A 93 -7.12 -2.73 6.24
CA GLU A 93 -8.41 -3.27 6.62
C GLU A 93 -9.21 -3.55 5.36
N LEU A 94 -9.41 -4.83 5.08
CA LEU A 94 -10.12 -5.29 3.90
C LEU A 94 -11.48 -5.82 4.32
N LEU A 95 -12.53 -5.41 3.61
CA LEU A 95 -13.88 -5.85 3.87
C LEU A 95 -14.50 -6.40 2.59
N THR A 96 -14.83 -7.69 2.60
CA THR A 96 -15.40 -8.42 1.47
C THR A 96 -16.72 -9.07 1.86
N SER A 97 -17.47 -9.53 0.85
CA SER A 97 -18.54 -10.49 1.09
C SER A 97 -17.97 -11.78 1.68
N LEU A 98 -18.78 -12.51 2.46
CA LEU A 98 -18.40 -13.85 2.89
C LEU A 98 -18.16 -14.75 1.67
N PRO A 99 -17.15 -15.65 1.73
CA PRO A 99 -16.99 -16.72 0.74
C PRO A 99 -18.30 -17.49 0.57
N GLU A 100 -18.57 -18.02 -0.63
CA GLU A 100 -19.83 -18.69 -0.94
C GLU A 100 -20.12 -19.83 0.04
N GLU A 101 -19.09 -20.59 0.43
CA GLU A 101 -19.16 -21.69 1.38
C GLU A 101 -19.57 -21.22 2.79
N ALA A 102 -19.16 -20.01 3.19
CA ALA A 102 -19.51 -19.41 4.47
C ALA A 102 -20.85 -18.65 4.43
N SER A 103 -21.23 -18.13 3.26
CA SER A 103 -22.46 -17.36 3.05
C SER A 103 -23.72 -18.17 3.41
N ALA A 104 -23.78 -19.44 3.02
CA ALA A 104 -24.91 -20.32 3.35
C ALA A 104 -25.03 -20.58 4.87
N ALA A 105 -23.91 -20.79 5.55
CA ALA A 105 -23.86 -21.00 7.00
C ALA A 105 -24.21 -19.73 7.79
N SER A 106 -24.06 -18.56 7.16
CA SER A 106 -24.33 -17.26 7.78
C SER A 106 -25.79 -17.11 8.22
N ALA A 107 -26.76 -17.82 7.60
CA ALA A 107 -28.16 -17.76 8.01
C ALA A 107 -28.41 -18.29 9.43
N THR A 108 -27.57 -19.22 9.91
CA THR A 108 -27.76 -19.93 11.18
C THR A 108 -26.69 -19.61 12.21
N LEU A 109 -25.51 -19.15 11.80
CA LEU A 109 -24.38 -18.87 12.68
C LEU A 109 -24.28 -17.38 13.02
N THR A 110 -23.81 -17.11 14.24
CA THR A 110 -23.43 -15.77 14.67
C THR A 110 -22.09 -15.35 14.04
N PRO A 111 -21.80 -14.05 13.91
CA PRO A 111 -20.50 -13.57 13.44
C PRO A 111 -19.32 -14.12 14.24
N GLU A 112 -19.47 -14.33 15.55
CA GLU A 112 -18.43 -14.87 16.44
C GLU A 112 -18.14 -16.35 16.15
N GLU A 113 -19.18 -17.16 15.97
CA GLU A 113 -19.05 -18.57 15.57
C GLU A 113 -18.41 -18.69 14.18
N MET A 114 -18.88 -17.88 13.22
CA MET A 114 -18.30 -17.85 11.87
C MET A 114 -16.84 -17.43 11.89
N THR A 115 -16.49 -16.41 12.69
CA THR A 115 -15.11 -15.97 12.86
C THR A 115 -14.23 -17.10 13.35
N THR A 116 -14.71 -17.89 14.33
CA THR A 116 -13.97 -19.03 14.88
C THR A 116 -13.71 -20.07 13.80
N ILE A 117 -14.74 -20.46 13.05
CA ILE A 117 -14.64 -21.43 11.96
C ILE A 117 -13.68 -20.96 10.87
N ILE A 118 -13.77 -19.69 10.46
CA ILE A 118 -12.89 -19.11 9.44
C ILE A 118 -11.44 -19.12 9.92
N ARG A 119 -11.18 -18.67 11.15
CA ARG A 119 -9.82 -18.65 11.71
C ARG A 119 -9.22 -20.05 11.83
N GLU A 120 -10.03 -21.04 12.21
CA GLU A 120 -9.62 -22.45 12.25
C GLU A 120 -9.33 -22.98 10.84
N GLY A 121 -10.22 -22.71 9.88
CA GLY A 121 -10.05 -23.09 8.47
C GLY A 121 -8.79 -22.51 7.85
N MET A 122 -8.48 -21.24 8.13
CA MET A 122 -7.26 -20.58 7.63
C MET A 122 -5.97 -21.22 8.13
N GLN A 123 -5.97 -21.95 9.27
CA GLN A 123 -4.77 -22.67 9.72
C GLN A 123 -4.37 -23.81 8.77
N SER A 124 -5.25 -24.22 7.84
CA SER A 124 -4.93 -25.19 6.80
C SER A 124 -4.24 -24.57 5.57
N ASP A 125 -4.28 -23.24 5.42
CA ASP A 125 -3.61 -22.53 4.33
C ASP A 125 -2.14 -22.29 4.68
N SER A 126 -1.24 -22.96 3.96
CA SER A 126 0.20 -22.88 4.19
C SER A 126 0.79 -21.49 3.92
N ASN A 127 0.24 -20.72 2.98
CA ASN A 127 0.71 -19.36 2.70
C ASN A 127 0.35 -18.43 3.87
N TYR A 128 -0.89 -18.53 4.38
CA TYR A 128 -1.33 -17.78 5.54
C TYR A 128 -0.52 -18.14 6.80
N VAL A 129 -0.32 -19.44 7.08
CA VAL A 129 0.48 -19.88 8.23
C VAL A 129 1.90 -19.35 8.14
N ALA A 130 2.52 -19.46 6.96
CA ALA A 130 3.85 -18.91 6.73
C ALA A 130 3.86 -17.37 6.90
N ALA A 131 2.85 -16.66 6.40
CA ALA A 131 2.78 -15.20 6.48
C ALA A 131 2.67 -14.73 7.94
N LYS A 132 1.80 -15.37 8.72
CA LYS A 132 1.61 -15.07 10.14
C LYS A 132 2.82 -15.39 11.01
N SER A 133 3.72 -16.25 10.52
CA SER A 133 4.96 -16.59 11.23
C SER A 133 6.09 -15.57 11.03
N LEU A 134 5.94 -14.64 10.07
CA LEU A 134 6.95 -13.61 9.81
C LEU A 134 6.96 -12.57 10.94
N GLU A 135 8.15 -12.22 11.42
CA GLU A 135 8.31 -11.17 12.41
C GLU A 135 7.80 -9.82 11.88
N GLY A 136 7.05 -9.09 12.69
CA GLY A 136 6.47 -7.79 12.27
C GLY A 136 5.22 -7.91 11.39
N VAL A 137 4.71 -9.11 11.13
CA VAL A 137 3.42 -9.33 10.47
C VAL A 137 2.36 -9.71 11.50
N ASN A 138 1.20 -9.09 11.42
CA ASN A 138 -0.02 -9.53 12.09
C ASN A 138 -1.15 -9.66 11.07
N ILE A 139 -1.84 -10.80 11.07
CA ILE A 139 -2.98 -11.06 10.20
C ILE A 139 -4.09 -11.65 11.06
N ASP A 140 -5.27 -11.04 10.98
CA ASP A 140 -6.47 -11.53 11.61
C ASP A 140 -7.68 -11.49 10.68
N TYR A 141 -8.61 -12.40 10.92
CA TYR A 141 -9.89 -12.48 10.23
C TYR A 141 -11.02 -12.35 11.24
N SER A 142 -12.06 -11.63 10.87
CA SER A 142 -13.30 -11.55 11.64
C SER A 142 -14.51 -11.43 10.72
N VAL A 143 -15.68 -11.75 11.22
CA VAL A 143 -16.95 -11.51 10.54
C VAL A 143 -17.64 -10.34 11.21
N THR A 144 -18.04 -9.34 10.43
CA THR A 144 -18.74 -8.16 10.97
C THR A 144 -20.19 -8.48 11.33
N ALA A 145 -20.85 -7.57 12.04
CA ALA A 145 -22.27 -7.70 12.35
C ALA A 145 -23.16 -7.80 11.09
N GLU A 146 -22.74 -7.15 10.01
CA GLU A 146 -23.39 -7.18 8.68
C GLU A 146 -23.05 -8.44 7.87
N LYS A 147 -22.38 -9.42 8.49
CA LYS A 147 -21.95 -10.69 7.86
C LYS A 147 -21.07 -10.46 6.64
N LYS A 148 -20.11 -9.55 6.78
CA LYS A 148 -18.99 -9.38 5.86
C LYS A 148 -17.72 -9.97 6.45
N LEU A 149 -16.83 -10.46 5.60
CA LEU A 149 -15.50 -10.89 6.03
C LEU A 149 -14.59 -9.68 6.13
N GLN A 150 -14.04 -9.45 7.32
CA GLN A 150 -13.01 -8.45 7.55
C GLN A 150 -11.65 -9.14 7.72
N THR A 151 -10.66 -8.69 6.95
CA THR A 151 -9.26 -9.09 7.09
C THR A 151 -8.45 -7.88 7.54
N LEU A 152 -7.76 -8.02 8.67
CA LEU A 152 -6.80 -7.03 9.17
C LEU A 152 -5.41 -7.54 8.90
N ILE A 153 -4.61 -6.77 8.16
CA ILE A 153 -3.20 -7.06 7.90
C ILE A 153 -2.38 -5.87 8.40
N GLU A 154 -1.45 -6.12 9.31
CA GLU A 154 -0.50 -5.12 9.80
C GLU A 154 0.92 -5.59 9.52
N ILE A 155 1.73 -4.70 8.94
CA ILE A 155 3.12 -4.97 8.56
C ILE A 155 3.99 -3.85 9.12
N ASP A 156 4.76 -4.19 10.15
CA ASP A 156 5.81 -3.36 10.73
C ASP A 156 7.07 -3.48 9.88
N LEU A 157 7.27 -2.50 8.99
CA LEU A 157 8.41 -2.47 8.07
C LEU A 157 9.74 -2.22 8.78
N GLN A 158 9.74 -1.89 10.07
CA GLN A 158 10.96 -1.79 10.87
C GLN A 158 11.45 -3.14 11.37
N LYS A 159 10.57 -4.14 11.43
CA LYS A 159 10.88 -5.49 11.94
C LYS A 159 10.92 -6.55 10.86
N VAL A 160 10.05 -6.41 9.85
CA VAL A 160 9.84 -7.48 8.88
C VAL A 160 11.03 -7.66 7.92
N ASN A 161 11.31 -8.91 7.55
CA ASN A 161 12.11 -9.19 6.38
C ASN A 161 11.26 -9.03 5.11
N VAL A 162 11.32 -7.86 4.48
CA VAL A 162 10.54 -7.56 3.27
C VAL A 162 10.76 -8.56 2.14
N GLU A 163 11.96 -9.14 2.00
CA GLU A 163 12.19 -10.14 0.95
C GLU A 163 11.42 -11.45 1.19
N GLU A 164 11.16 -11.79 2.45
CA GLU A 164 10.35 -12.95 2.82
C GLU A 164 8.86 -12.66 2.63
N VAL A 165 8.42 -11.44 2.94
CA VAL A 165 7.06 -10.95 2.66
C VAL A 165 6.77 -11.02 1.16
N GLU A 166 7.65 -10.48 0.32
CA GLU A 166 7.47 -10.45 -1.14
C GLU A 166 7.43 -11.86 -1.77
N LYS A 167 8.12 -12.84 -1.17
CA LYS A 167 8.13 -14.23 -1.66
C LYS A 167 6.90 -15.02 -1.22
N ASN A 168 6.20 -14.60 -0.17
CA ASN A 168 5.03 -15.31 0.31
C ASN A 168 3.79 -14.95 -0.54
N SER A 169 3.14 -15.98 -1.10
CA SER A 169 1.99 -15.81 -1.99
C SER A 169 0.80 -15.11 -1.34
N PHE A 170 0.69 -15.15 0.00
CA PHE A 170 -0.35 -14.42 0.74
C PHE A 170 -0.31 -12.91 0.45
N PHE A 171 0.88 -12.34 0.25
CA PHE A 171 1.05 -10.91 0.03
C PHE A 171 1.01 -10.50 -1.46
N GLN A 172 0.79 -11.44 -2.37
CA GLN A 172 0.63 -11.10 -3.79
C GLN A 172 -0.61 -10.23 -3.99
N GLY A 173 -0.48 -9.18 -4.79
CA GLY A 173 -1.56 -8.23 -5.05
C GLY A 173 -1.60 -7.01 -4.10
N PHE A 174 -0.94 -7.05 -2.95
CA PHE A 174 -0.90 -5.93 -2.01
C PHE A 174 0.06 -4.78 -2.39
N GLY A 175 0.70 -4.87 -3.56
CA GLY A 175 1.61 -3.81 -4.02
C GLY A 175 2.84 -3.60 -3.13
N LEU A 176 3.22 -4.61 -2.32
CA LEU A 176 4.36 -4.54 -1.40
C LEU A 176 5.71 -4.75 -2.08
N LYS A 177 5.69 -5.05 -3.38
CA LYS A 177 6.90 -5.19 -4.19
C LYS A 177 7.62 -3.86 -4.23
N ASP A 178 8.91 -3.87 -3.90
CA ASP A 178 9.79 -2.69 -3.88
C ASP A 178 9.45 -1.68 -2.77
N ILE A 179 8.71 -2.09 -1.72
CA ILE A 179 8.28 -1.19 -0.63
C ILE A 179 9.46 -0.56 0.15
N LYS A 180 10.65 -1.17 0.09
CA LYS A 180 11.88 -0.61 0.68
C LYS A 180 12.43 0.59 -0.10
N ASP A 181 12.16 0.66 -1.40
CA ASP A 181 12.78 1.62 -2.31
C ASP A 181 11.80 2.75 -2.73
N ILE A 182 10.51 2.56 -2.49
CA ILE A 182 9.47 3.56 -2.77
C ILE A 182 9.40 4.62 -1.66
N THR A 183 9.19 5.89 -2.05
CA THR A 183 8.91 6.94 -1.04
C THR A 183 7.45 6.87 -0.59
N PRO A 184 7.12 7.35 0.63
CA PRO A 184 5.73 7.38 1.11
C PRO A 184 4.79 8.11 0.14
N GLU A 185 5.25 9.21 -0.47
CA GLU A 185 4.43 9.97 -1.43
C GLU A 185 4.09 9.16 -2.67
N MET A 186 5.06 8.40 -3.21
CA MET A 186 4.85 7.55 -4.38
C MET A 186 3.97 6.35 -4.05
N PHE A 187 4.11 5.77 -2.86
CA PHE A 187 3.24 4.68 -2.40
C PHE A 187 1.80 5.16 -2.18
N ILE A 188 1.60 6.29 -1.52
CA ILE A 188 0.27 6.88 -1.36
C ILE A 188 -0.34 7.26 -2.71
N LEU A 189 0.47 7.75 -3.65
CA LEU A 189 0.00 8.05 -5.01
C LEU A 189 -0.45 6.78 -5.74
N SER A 190 0.25 5.65 -5.62
CA SER A 190 -0.17 4.41 -6.27
C SER A 190 -1.51 3.92 -5.73
N LEU A 191 -1.73 4.00 -4.41
CA LEU A 191 -3.02 3.70 -3.79
C LEU A 191 -4.14 4.61 -4.31
N LYS A 192 -3.86 5.92 -4.47
CA LYS A 192 -4.81 6.87 -5.05
C LYS A 192 -5.14 6.56 -6.51
N LEU A 193 -4.15 6.17 -7.30
CA LEU A 193 -4.33 5.78 -8.70
C LEU A 193 -5.15 4.48 -8.84
N ASN A 194 -5.07 3.60 -7.83
CA ASN A 194 -5.90 2.39 -7.75
C ASN A 194 -7.32 2.64 -7.22
N GLY A 195 -7.69 3.88 -6.93
CA GLY A 195 -9.06 4.27 -6.58
C GLY A 195 -9.29 4.65 -5.12
N LEU A 196 -8.28 4.52 -4.25
CA LEU A 196 -8.41 4.96 -2.86
C LEU A 196 -8.37 6.48 -2.73
N LYS A 197 -9.04 7.01 -1.72
CA LYS A 197 -9.10 8.44 -1.42
C LYS A 197 -8.70 8.66 0.02
N GLU A 198 -8.00 9.75 0.29
CA GLU A 198 -7.61 10.10 1.66
C GLU A 198 -8.86 10.34 2.51
N GLU A 199 -8.92 9.67 3.66
CA GLU A 199 -10.00 9.81 4.63
C GLU A 199 -9.90 11.22 5.25
N VAL A 200 -10.92 12.06 5.01
CA VAL A 200 -10.96 13.40 5.60
C VAL A 200 -11.35 13.25 7.06
N GLN A 201 -10.40 13.52 7.97
CA GLN A 201 -10.73 13.68 9.39
C GLN A 201 -11.64 14.90 9.53
N SER A 202 -12.89 14.66 9.92
CA SER A 202 -13.88 15.69 10.26
C SER A 202 -13.73 16.15 11.70
#